data_AF-A0A2E4SJX3-F1
#
_entry.id   AF-A0A2E4SJX3-F1
#
_cell.length_a   1.000
_cell.length_b   1.000
_cell.length_c   1.000
_cell.angle_alpha   90.00
_cell.angle_beta   90.00
_cell.angle_gamma   90.00
#
_symmetry.space_group_name_H-M   'P 1'
#
loop_
_entity.id
_entity.type
_entity.pdbx_description
1 polymer ?
#
loop_
_entity_poly.entity_id
_entity_poly.type
_entity_poly.pdbx_seq_one_letter_code
_entity_poly.pdbx_strand_id
1 'polypeptide(L)'
;MKRRQGEPWMAAGTYARSLSGLTVNLLVHQIDAALDFHERVLLVKAIYSDPDFAVVRGYDAEWILHADHTYDEHPARKRLQAFPQRGGALELRLHGCDPDAAARRAQALGYEVIQTPTDKAHGLRETYLVDSDGYLWVPDMPVGSVSKRDHHL
;
A
#
# COMPACT_ATOMS: atom_id res chain seq x y z
N MET A 1 -21.29 -6.48 -0.68
CA MET A 1 -21.54 -7.91 -1.03
C MET A 1 -20.33 -8.46 -1.80
N LYS A 2 -19.90 -9.70 -1.52
CA LYS A 2 -18.75 -10.36 -2.17
C LYS A 2 -18.91 -10.41 -3.70
N ARG A 3 -17.86 -10.07 -4.44
CA ARG A 3 -17.83 -10.00 -5.92
C ARG A 3 -16.90 -11.02 -6.56
N ARG A 4 -15.93 -11.58 -5.82
CA ARG A 4 -15.03 -12.62 -6.30
C ARG A 4 -15.81 -13.82 -6.84
N GLN A 5 -15.43 -14.27 -8.03
CA GLN A 5 -15.90 -15.50 -8.66
C GLN A 5 -14.81 -16.59 -8.57
N GLY A 6 -15.20 -17.85 -8.39
CA GLY A 6 -14.27 -18.99 -8.30
C GLY A 6 -13.78 -19.33 -6.89
N GLU A 7 -12.68 -20.09 -6.79
CA GLU A 7 -12.00 -20.44 -5.52
C GLU A 7 -10.84 -19.46 -5.23
N PRO A 8 -10.57 -19.14 -3.95
CA PRO A 8 -9.45 -18.27 -3.59
C PRO A 8 -8.12 -19.05 -3.77
N TRP A 9 -6.97 -18.37 -3.80
CA TRP A 9 -5.68 -19.08 -3.88
C TRP A 9 -5.51 -20.06 -2.69
N MET A 10 -6.17 -19.78 -1.55
CA MET A 10 -6.10 -20.49 -0.26
C MET A 10 -7.34 -20.16 0.56
N ALA A 11 -7.74 -21.09 1.42
CA ALA A 11 -8.78 -20.84 2.41
C ALA A 11 -8.44 -19.64 3.31
N ALA A 12 -9.40 -18.72 3.50
CA ALA A 12 -9.21 -17.50 4.28
C ALA A 12 -8.67 -17.77 5.70
N GLY A 13 -9.17 -18.82 6.37
CA GLY A 13 -8.70 -19.19 7.70
C GLY A 13 -7.24 -19.67 7.73
N THR A 14 -6.73 -20.26 6.65
CA THR A 14 -5.33 -20.65 6.56
C THR A 14 -4.44 -19.43 6.43
N TYR A 15 -4.79 -18.47 5.56
CA TYR A 15 -4.04 -17.22 5.41
C TYR A 15 -4.07 -16.38 6.69
N ALA A 16 -5.25 -16.22 7.31
CA ALA A 16 -5.37 -15.46 8.56
C ALA A 16 -4.48 -16.01 9.69
N ARG A 17 -4.31 -17.34 9.76
CA ARG A 17 -3.42 -17.98 10.74
C ARG A 17 -1.94 -17.87 10.42
N SER A 18 -1.55 -17.54 9.18
CA SER A 18 -0.15 -17.28 8.84
C SER A 18 0.31 -15.87 9.18
N LEU A 19 -0.63 -14.94 9.42
CA LEU A 19 -0.31 -13.56 9.79
C LEU A 19 0.31 -13.50 11.19
N SER A 20 1.28 -12.59 11.37
CA SER A 20 1.94 -12.35 12.65
C SER A 20 2.39 -10.90 12.75
N GLY A 21 2.57 -10.39 13.99
CA GLY A 21 3.03 -9.02 14.21
C GLY A 21 1.99 -7.95 13.86
N LEU A 22 2.46 -6.77 13.48
CA LEU A 22 1.62 -5.66 13.02
C LEU A 22 1.37 -5.79 11.52
N THR A 23 0.11 -5.78 11.12
CA THR A 23 -0.32 -5.65 9.72
C THR A 23 -1.29 -4.48 9.60
N VAL A 24 -1.44 -3.95 8.39
CA VAL A 24 -2.43 -2.92 8.09
C VAL A 24 -3.41 -3.42 7.04
N ASN A 25 -4.68 -3.08 7.24
CA ASN A 25 -5.74 -3.25 6.27
C ASN A 25 -6.13 -1.87 5.75
N LEU A 26 -5.95 -1.63 4.46
CA LEU A 26 -6.35 -0.40 3.81
C LEU A 26 -7.67 -0.62 3.07
N LEU A 27 -8.62 0.26 3.30
CA LEU A 27 -9.89 0.22 2.58
C LEU A 27 -9.72 1.06 1.33
N VAL A 28 -10.00 0.47 0.18
CA VAL A 28 -9.84 1.11 -1.13
C VAL A 28 -11.16 1.06 -1.87
N HIS A 29 -11.39 2.02 -2.77
CA HIS A 29 -12.63 2.04 -3.56
C HIS A 29 -12.70 0.81 -4.47
N GLN A 30 -11.61 0.50 -5.18
CA GLN A 30 -11.51 -0.61 -6.13
C GLN A 30 -10.09 -1.19 -6.12
N ILE A 31 -9.97 -2.51 -6.01
CA ILE A 31 -8.67 -3.20 -5.87
C ILE A 31 -7.74 -2.92 -7.05
N ASP A 32 -8.20 -3.12 -8.28
CA ASP A 32 -7.35 -2.95 -9.47
C ASP A 32 -6.80 -1.53 -9.61
N ALA A 33 -7.61 -0.52 -9.27
CA ALA A 33 -7.18 0.88 -9.32
C ALA A 33 -6.14 1.19 -8.24
N ALA A 34 -6.31 0.65 -7.03
CA ALA A 34 -5.35 0.80 -5.96
C ALA A 34 -4.02 0.10 -6.27
N LEU A 35 -4.07 -1.07 -6.90
CA LEU A 35 -2.88 -1.84 -7.26
C LEU A 35 -1.98 -1.14 -8.28
N ASP A 36 -2.50 -0.26 -9.13
CA ASP A 36 -1.69 0.52 -10.08
C ASP A 36 -0.57 1.30 -9.37
N PHE A 37 -0.90 1.98 -8.27
CA PHE A 37 0.08 2.69 -7.45
C PHE A 37 1.08 1.72 -6.81
N HIS A 38 0.58 0.65 -6.19
CA HIS A 38 1.40 -0.31 -5.47
C HIS A 38 2.43 -0.97 -6.39
N GLU A 39 2.00 -1.50 -7.52
CA GLU A 39 2.87 -2.25 -8.42
C GLU A 39 3.77 -1.33 -9.26
N ARG A 40 3.30 -0.14 -9.65
CA ARG A 40 4.04 0.72 -10.60
C ARG A 40 4.80 1.85 -9.92
N VAL A 41 4.34 2.36 -8.78
CA VAL A 41 5.06 3.40 -8.02
C VAL A 41 5.96 2.76 -6.97
N LEU A 42 5.41 1.87 -6.13
CA LEU A 42 6.17 1.25 -5.05
C LEU A 42 6.95 0.01 -5.50
N LEU A 43 6.66 -0.55 -6.68
CA LEU A 43 7.27 -1.79 -7.18
C LEU A 43 7.11 -2.98 -6.23
N VAL A 44 5.96 -3.07 -5.55
CA VAL A 44 5.63 -4.22 -4.72
C VAL A 44 4.77 -5.23 -5.47
N LYS A 45 4.72 -6.46 -4.97
CA LYS A 45 4.01 -7.56 -5.63
C LYS A 45 2.64 -7.79 -4.98
N ALA A 46 1.57 -7.76 -5.77
CA ALA A 46 0.33 -8.43 -5.38
C ALA A 46 0.58 -9.93 -5.43
N ILE A 47 0.71 -10.56 -4.27
CA ILE A 47 0.81 -12.02 -4.22
C ILE A 47 -0.58 -12.62 -4.49
N TYR A 48 -1.65 -11.94 -4.05
CA TYR A 48 -3.04 -12.24 -4.37
C TYR A 48 -3.78 -10.98 -4.77
N SER A 49 -4.73 -11.10 -5.70
CA SER A 49 -5.73 -10.07 -5.95
C SER A 49 -7.02 -10.68 -6.51
N ASP A 50 -8.15 -10.13 -6.09
CA ASP A 50 -9.46 -10.28 -6.70
C ASP A 50 -10.28 -8.97 -6.47
N PRO A 51 -11.49 -8.81 -7.03
CA PRO A 51 -12.26 -7.57 -6.89
C PRO A 51 -12.65 -7.16 -5.45
N ASP A 52 -12.56 -8.08 -4.49
CA ASP A 52 -12.88 -7.85 -3.07
C ASP A 52 -11.65 -7.52 -2.23
N PHE A 53 -10.50 -8.09 -2.58
CA PHE A 53 -9.36 -8.19 -1.67
C PHE A 53 -8.03 -8.42 -2.40
N ALA A 54 -6.95 -7.83 -1.89
CA ALA A 54 -5.60 -8.12 -2.33
C ALA A 54 -4.62 -8.24 -1.16
N VAL A 55 -3.61 -9.09 -1.34
CA VAL A 55 -2.45 -9.17 -0.43
C VAL A 55 -1.23 -8.68 -1.18
N VAL A 56 -0.58 -7.68 -0.62
CA VAL A 56 0.57 -7.01 -1.23
C VAL A 56 1.80 -7.20 -0.35
N ARG A 57 2.94 -7.52 -0.96
CA ARG A 57 4.20 -7.75 -0.26
C ARG A 57 5.35 -7.02 -0.95
N GLY A 58 6.22 -6.41 -0.15
CA GLY A 58 7.45 -5.78 -0.60
C GLY A 58 8.21 -5.16 0.57
N TYR A 59 9.51 -4.95 0.42
CA TYR A 59 10.36 -4.31 1.44
C TYR A 59 10.26 -4.95 2.83
N ASP A 60 10.31 -6.29 2.89
CA ASP A 60 10.18 -7.08 4.11
C ASP A 60 8.84 -6.89 4.87
N ALA A 61 7.83 -6.30 4.21
CA ALA A 61 6.50 -6.04 4.77
C ALA A 61 5.36 -6.66 3.94
N GLU A 62 4.23 -6.90 4.60
CA GLU A 62 2.98 -7.37 3.98
C GLU A 62 1.80 -6.55 4.50
N TRP A 63 0.89 -6.17 3.60
CA TRP A 63 -0.35 -5.51 3.94
C TRP A 63 -1.49 -5.95 3.02
N ILE A 64 -2.70 -5.59 3.43
CA ILE A 64 -3.93 -6.07 2.81
C ILE A 64 -4.74 -4.87 2.32
N LEU A 65 -5.29 -5.02 1.11
CA LEU A 65 -6.29 -4.11 0.55
C LEU A 65 -7.67 -4.76 0.60
N HIS A 66 -8.65 -4.01 1.06
CA HIS A 66 -10.05 -4.41 1.08
C HIS A 66 -10.87 -3.42 0.25
N ALA A 67 -11.67 -3.92 -0.70
CA ALA A 67 -12.61 -3.07 -1.40
C ALA A 67 -13.73 -2.60 -0.44
N ASP A 68 -14.21 -1.38 -0.61
CA ASP A 68 -15.24 -0.78 0.27
C ASP A 68 -16.46 -1.66 0.49
N HIS A 69 -16.94 -2.33 -0.57
CA HIS A 69 -18.14 -3.16 -0.51
C HIS A 69 -17.97 -4.42 0.35
N THR A 70 -16.73 -4.77 0.72
CA THR A 70 -16.46 -5.85 1.70
C THR A 70 -16.79 -5.41 3.12
N TYR A 71 -16.90 -4.10 3.36
CA TYR A 71 -17.31 -3.50 4.63
C TYR A 71 -18.79 -3.10 4.65
N ASP A 72 -19.60 -3.46 3.65
CA ASP A 72 -21.04 -3.11 3.59
C ASP A 72 -21.82 -3.46 4.87
N GLU A 73 -21.51 -4.61 5.47
CA GLU A 73 -22.16 -5.11 6.69
C GLU A 73 -21.27 -4.95 7.94
N HIS A 74 -20.04 -4.46 7.79
CA HIS A 74 -19.11 -4.29 8.90
C HIS A 74 -19.50 -3.07 9.74
N PRO A 75 -19.51 -3.16 11.09
CA PRO A 75 -19.77 -2.02 11.97
C PRO A 75 -18.89 -0.77 11.72
N ALA A 76 -17.72 -0.93 11.10
CA ALA A 76 -16.77 0.12 10.80
C ALA A 76 -17.14 0.92 9.54
N ARG A 77 -18.13 0.48 8.74
CA ARG A 77 -18.62 1.20 7.55
C ARG A 77 -18.95 2.66 7.83
N LYS A 78 -19.54 2.96 8.99
CA LYS A 78 -19.90 4.32 9.38
C LYS A 78 -18.67 5.24 9.48
N ARG A 79 -17.47 4.69 9.73
CA ARG A 79 -16.22 5.46 9.75
C ARG A 79 -15.81 5.86 8.34
N LEU A 80 -15.96 4.98 7.34
CA LEU A 80 -15.68 5.31 5.94
C LEU A 80 -16.50 6.52 5.47
N GLN A 81 -17.77 6.57 5.84
CA GLN A 81 -18.67 7.67 5.47
C GLN A 81 -18.33 8.99 6.19
N ALA A 82 -17.77 8.91 7.41
CA ALA A 82 -17.42 10.07 8.20
C ALA A 82 -16.08 10.71 7.79
N PHE A 83 -15.19 9.94 7.16
CA PHE A 83 -13.84 10.37 6.78
C PHE A 83 -13.60 10.13 5.28
N PRO A 84 -14.09 11.03 4.41
CA PRO A 84 -14.00 10.86 2.95
C PRO A 84 -12.56 10.94 2.45
N GLN A 85 -11.69 11.70 3.11
CA GLN A 85 -10.24 11.61 2.93
C GLN A 85 -9.72 10.42 3.74
N ARG A 86 -9.22 9.40 3.04
CA ARG A 86 -8.49 8.29 3.65
C ARG A 86 -7.07 8.74 3.98
N GLY A 87 -6.32 7.94 4.73
CA GLY A 87 -4.94 8.26 5.12
C GLY A 87 -4.83 9.27 6.27
N GLY A 88 -5.51 10.42 6.21
CA GLY A 88 -5.49 11.43 7.28
C GLY A 88 -4.05 11.77 7.72
N ALA A 89 -3.77 11.63 9.03
CA ALA A 89 -2.44 11.87 9.61
C ALA A 89 -1.60 10.58 9.78
N LEU A 90 -1.94 9.48 9.09
CA LEU A 90 -1.20 8.22 9.12
C LEU A 90 -0.13 8.21 8.03
N GLU A 91 1.13 8.00 8.41
CA GLU A 91 2.22 7.69 7.49
C GLU A 91 2.44 6.18 7.38
N LEU A 92 2.46 5.65 6.15
CA LEU A 92 2.86 4.28 5.84
C LEU A 92 4.31 4.29 5.32
N ARG A 93 5.26 3.99 6.21
CA ARG A 93 6.69 4.07 5.89
C ARG A 93 7.21 2.77 5.27
N LEU A 94 7.96 2.89 4.18
CA LEU A 94 8.44 1.77 3.38
C LEU A 94 9.98 1.80 3.29
N HIS A 95 10.62 1.22 4.30
CA HIS A 95 12.07 1.24 4.45
C HIS A 95 12.78 0.38 3.38
N GLY A 96 13.76 0.96 2.69
CA GLY A 96 14.50 0.33 1.60
C GLY A 96 13.93 0.60 0.21
N CYS A 97 12.75 1.23 0.12
CA CYS A 97 12.18 1.72 -1.13
C CYS A 97 12.89 3.01 -1.55
N ASP A 98 13.48 3.02 -2.75
CA ASP A 98 14.19 4.18 -3.28
C ASP A 98 13.23 5.38 -3.44
N PRO A 99 13.35 6.45 -2.64
CA PRO A 99 12.43 7.57 -2.68
C PRO A 99 12.53 8.34 -4.00
N ASP A 100 13.71 8.45 -4.60
CA ASP A 100 13.89 9.15 -5.88
C ASP A 100 13.23 8.41 -7.01
N ALA A 101 13.41 7.09 -7.05
CA ALA A 101 12.81 6.27 -8.07
C ALA A 101 11.28 6.21 -7.91
N ALA A 102 10.78 6.08 -6.67
CA ALA A 102 9.35 6.10 -6.38
C ALA A 102 8.71 7.45 -6.75
N ALA A 103 9.32 8.58 -6.36
CA ALA A 103 8.81 9.90 -6.70
C ALA A 103 8.76 10.14 -8.22
N ARG A 104 9.79 9.73 -8.97
CA ARG A 104 9.78 9.83 -10.45
C ARG A 104 8.63 9.04 -11.07
N ARG A 105 8.38 7.81 -10.58
CA ARG A 105 7.27 6.97 -11.06
C ARG A 105 5.92 7.57 -10.70
N ALA A 106 5.76 8.07 -9.47
CA ALA A 106 4.56 8.76 -9.04
C ALA A 106 4.23 9.95 -9.95
N GLN A 107 5.20 10.84 -10.19
CA GLN A 107 5.05 12.00 -11.08
C GLN A 107 4.70 11.58 -12.51
N ALA A 108 5.39 10.57 -13.06
CA ALA A 108 5.14 10.08 -14.41
C ALA A 108 3.73 9.50 -14.60
N LEU A 109 3.13 9.01 -13.52
CA LEU A 109 1.78 8.43 -13.50
C LEU A 109 0.70 9.41 -13.00
N GLY A 110 1.09 10.64 -12.65
CA GLY A 110 0.15 11.68 -12.20
C GLY A 110 -0.28 11.56 -10.74
N TYR A 111 0.41 10.76 -9.93
CA TYR A 111 0.20 10.73 -8.47
C TYR A 111 0.82 11.94 -7.79
N GLU A 112 0.24 12.32 -6.65
CA GLU A 112 0.71 13.46 -5.88
C GLU A 112 2.02 13.14 -5.16
N VAL A 113 2.97 14.07 -5.27
CA VAL A 113 4.21 14.09 -4.49
C VAL A 113 4.15 15.30 -3.56
N ILE A 114 3.71 15.08 -2.32
CA ILE A 114 3.59 16.13 -1.30
C ILE A 114 4.97 16.73 -0.99
N GLN A 115 5.98 15.85 -0.90
CA GLN A 115 7.35 16.26 -0.63
C GLN A 115 8.29 15.48 -1.52
N THR A 116 9.09 16.19 -2.31
CA THR A 116 10.13 15.59 -3.15
C THR A 116 11.19 14.89 -2.30
N PRO A 117 11.91 13.90 -2.87
CA PRO A 117 12.98 13.18 -2.19
C PRO A 117 14.00 14.12 -1.56
N THR A 118 14.10 14.08 -0.23
CA THR A 118 14.94 15.00 0.56
C THR A 118 15.65 14.26 1.67
N ASP A 119 16.92 14.59 1.92
CA ASP A 119 17.67 14.09 3.07
C ASP A 119 17.19 14.80 4.34
N LYS A 120 16.94 14.04 5.40
CA LYS A 120 16.45 14.54 6.69
C LYS A 120 17.51 14.46 7.77
N ALA A 121 17.36 15.30 8.79
CA ALA A 121 18.28 15.39 9.93
C ALA A 121 18.44 14.06 10.69
N HIS A 122 17.45 13.16 10.63
CA HIS A 122 17.50 11.82 11.23
C HIS A 122 18.16 10.76 10.33
N GLY A 123 18.82 11.15 9.24
CA GLY A 123 19.67 10.27 8.44
C GLY A 123 18.95 9.43 7.39
N LEU A 124 17.68 9.73 7.09
CA LEU A 124 16.94 9.12 5.98
C LEU A 124 16.82 10.10 4.81
N ARG A 125 16.93 9.56 3.60
CA ARG A 125 16.41 10.18 2.39
C ARG A 125 15.00 9.63 2.18
N GLU A 126 14.02 10.52 2.03
CA GLU A 126 12.61 10.13 2.00
C GLU A 126 11.76 11.03 1.11
N THR A 127 10.65 10.50 0.61
CA THR A 127 9.66 11.21 -0.20
C THR A 127 8.26 10.92 0.32
N TYR A 128 7.32 11.85 0.12
CA TYR A 128 5.93 11.71 0.58
C TYR A 128 5.01 11.62 -0.63
N LEU A 129 4.32 10.49 -0.78
CA LEU A 129 3.49 10.17 -1.95
C LEU A 129 2.06 9.85 -1.52
N VAL A 130 1.07 10.24 -2.33
CA VAL A 130 -0.34 9.90 -2.08
C VAL A 130 -0.82 8.92 -3.14
N ASP A 131 -1.44 7.82 -2.71
CA ASP A 131 -2.06 6.86 -3.62
C ASP A 131 -3.44 7.32 -4.14
N SER A 132 -4.07 6.49 -4.99
CA SER A 132 -5.39 6.79 -5.56
C SER A 132 -6.51 6.94 -4.53
N ASP A 133 -6.32 6.38 -3.34
CA ASP A 133 -7.33 6.31 -2.29
C ASP A 133 -7.08 7.35 -1.19
N GLY A 134 -5.95 8.06 -1.23
CA GLY A 134 -5.59 9.15 -0.32
C GLY A 134 -4.64 8.74 0.80
N TYR A 135 -4.10 7.51 0.80
CA TYR A 135 -3.14 7.09 1.81
C TYR A 135 -1.76 7.69 1.55
N LEU A 136 -1.11 8.12 2.64
CA LEU A 136 0.22 8.71 2.61
C LEU A 136 1.30 7.62 2.75
N TRP A 137 2.07 7.44 1.69
CA TRP A 137 3.19 6.52 1.63
C TRP A 137 4.51 7.28 1.73
N VAL A 138 5.42 6.78 2.57
CA VAL A 138 6.74 7.37 2.77
C VAL A 138 7.84 6.34 2.46
N PRO A 139 8.19 6.16 1.17
CA PRO A 139 9.42 5.48 0.78
C PRO A 139 10.64 6.16 1.38
N ASP A 140 11.55 5.38 1.96
CA ASP A 140 12.79 5.92 2.50
C ASP A 140 13.97 4.95 2.46
N MET A 141 15.18 5.51 2.51
CA MET A 141 16.43 4.79 2.65
C MET A 141 17.41 5.57 3.54
N PRO A 142 18.36 4.91 4.22
CA PRO A 142 19.48 5.61 4.85
C PRO A 142 20.25 6.47 3.84
N VAL A 143 20.62 7.69 4.22
CA VAL A 143 21.43 8.58 3.37
C VAL A 143 22.74 7.88 2.99
N GLY A 144 23.11 7.95 1.71
CA GLY A 144 24.32 7.32 1.17
C GLY A 144 24.23 5.81 0.96
N SER A 145 23.07 5.19 1.21
CA SER A 145 22.84 3.78 0.89
C SER A 145 22.33 3.59 -0.54
N VAL A 146 22.47 2.36 -1.05
CA VAL A 146 21.88 1.93 -2.32
C VAL A 146 20.62 1.13 -1.99
N SER A 147 19.58 1.28 -2.81
CA SER A 147 18.32 0.56 -2.66
C SER A 147 18.52 -0.95 -2.53
N LYS A 148 17.78 -1.54 -1.59
CA LYS A 148 17.60 -3.00 -1.55
C LYS A 148 16.88 -3.36 -2.86
N ARG A 149 17.62 -3.87 -3.84
CA ARG A 149 17.00 -4.50 -5.02
C ARG A 149 16.11 -5.64 -4.52
N ASP A 150 14.90 -5.72 -5.06
CA ASP A 150 13.95 -6.78 -4.75
C ASP A 150 14.59 -8.15 -5.03
N HIS A 151 15.05 -8.81 -3.98
CA HIS A 151 15.60 -10.16 -4.05
C HIS A 151 14.48 -11.21 -4.11
N HIS A 152 13.39 -10.97 -4.85
CA HIS A 152 12.35 -11.96 -5.10
C HIS A 152 11.61 -11.70 -6.42
N LEU A 153 12.32 -11.90 -7.53
CA LEU A 153 11.71 -12.42 -8.77
C LEU A 153 11.78 -13.94 -8.74
#